data_AF-A0A0F2TGP4-F1
#
_entry.id   AF-A0A0F2TGP4-F1
#
_cell.length_a   1.000
_cell.length_b   1.000
_cell.length_c   1.000
_cell.angle_alpha   90.00
_cell.angle_beta   90.00
_cell.angle_gamma   90.00
#
_symmetry.space_group_name_H-M   'P 1'
#
loop_
_entity.id
_entity.type
_entity.pdbx_description
1 polymer ?
#
loop_
_entity_poly.entity_id
_entity_poly.type
_entity_poly.pdbx_seq_one_letter_code
_entity_poly.pdbx_strand_id
1 'polypeptide(L)'
;MAPSPWLFPGGQPGRPISTTQLTQRLNQLGIRPNQARSTALFQLATEIPAAILARTLGIHTDVAVAWQRLSAGDWTSYAAEVSSRNTTTKESSP
;
A
#
# COMPACT_ATOMS: atom_id res chain seq x y z
N MET A 1 4.06 15.53 33.82
CA MET A 1 3.20 14.74 32.92
C MET A 1 4.02 14.48 31.66
N ALA A 2 4.63 13.30 31.54
CA ALA A 2 5.49 12.99 30.40
C ALA A 2 4.63 12.83 29.13
N PRO A 3 5.07 13.31 27.96
CA PRO A 3 4.35 13.11 26.71
C PRO A 3 4.22 11.60 26.45
N SER A 4 3.04 11.17 26.02
CA SER A 4 2.81 9.80 25.57
C SER A 4 3.80 9.45 24.45
N PRO A 5 4.48 8.29 24.48
CA PRO A 5 5.40 7.88 23.42
C PRO A 5 4.69 7.56 22.09
N TRP A 6 3.36 7.51 22.10
CA TRP A 6 2.55 7.16 20.93
C TRP A 6 2.07 8.40 20.19
N LEU A 7 2.21 8.38 18.86
CA LEU A 7 1.66 9.37 17.93
C LEU A 7 0.13 9.56 18.13
N PHE A 8 -0.58 8.49 18.46
CA PHE A 8 -2.00 8.50 18.78
C PHE A 8 -2.23 7.91 20.18
N PRO A 9 -2.27 8.74 21.24
CA PRO A 9 -2.48 8.26 22.59
C PRO A 9 -3.89 7.68 22.77
N GLY A 10 -3.97 6.52 23.41
CA GLY A 10 -5.22 5.93 23.86
C GLY A 10 -5.73 6.55 25.17
N GLY A 11 -6.90 6.08 25.64
CA GLY A 11 -7.46 6.52 26.92
C GLY A 11 -6.71 5.99 28.15
N GLN A 12 -5.81 5.02 27.99
CA GLN A 12 -4.97 4.49 29.06
C GLN A 12 -3.53 5.00 28.91
N PRO A 13 -2.92 5.54 29.97
CA PRO A 13 -1.51 5.96 29.95
C PRO A 13 -0.60 4.83 29.46
N GLY A 14 0.24 5.12 28.46
CA GLY A 14 1.19 4.16 27.89
C GLY A 14 0.63 3.21 26.82
N ARG A 15 -0.68 3.24 26.52
CA ARG A 15 -1.30 2.41 25.47
C ARG A 15 -1.60 3.26 24.22
N PRO A 16 -1.30 2.78 23.00
CA PRO A 16 -1.80 3.43 21.79
C PRO A 16 -3.33 3.30 21.71
N ILE A 17 -3.98 4.20 20.97
CA ILE A 17 -5.40 4.06 20.64
C ILE A 17 -5.66 2.74 19.90
N SER A 18 -6.78 2.06 20.21
CA SER A 18 -7.16 0.88 19.43
C SER A 18 -7.54 1.27 18.01
N THR A 19 -7.31 0.37 17.05
CA THR A 19 -7.68 0.57 15.64
C THR A 19 -9.16 0.85 15.46
N THR A 20 -10.01 0.16 16.23
CA THR A 20 -11.46 0.35 16.26
C THR A 20 -11.85 1.76 16.69
N GLN A 21 -11.25 2.26 17.78
CA GLN A 21 -11.55 3.59 18.30
C GLN A 21 -11.00 4.70 17.39
N LEU A 22 -9.83 4.49 16.80
CA LEU A 22 -9.29 5.41 15.80
C LEU A 22 -10.21 5.48 14.57
N THR A 23 -10.67 4.32 14.08
CA THR A 23 -11.59 4.23 12.94
C THR A 23 -12.91 4.92 13.25
N GLN A 24 -13.47 4.73 14.44
CA GLN A 24 -14.70 5.40 14.88
C GLN A 24 -14.53 6.91 14.94
N ARG A 25 -13.41 7.41 15.49
CA ARG A 25 -13.10 8.85 15.53
C ARG A 25 -12.96 9.44 14.12
N LEU A 26 -12.27 8.75 13.22
CA LEU A 26 -12.14 9.20 11.83
C LEU A 26 -13.49 9.23 11.12
N ASN A 27 -14.33 8.21 11.32
CA ASN A 27 -15.69 8.16 10.76
C ASN A 27 -16.57 9.31 11.28
N GLN A 28 -16.45 9.68 12.56
CA GLN A 28 -17.16 10.83 13.14
C GLN A 28 -16.75 12.15 12.49
N LEU A 29 -15.51 12.24 12.00
CA LEU A 29 -15.00 13.38 11.22
C LEU A 29 -15.37 13.27 9.72
N GLY A 30 -16.17 12.29 9.32
CA GLY A 30 -16.53 12.03 7.93
C GLY A 30 -15.46 11.31 7.11
N ILE A 31 -14.31 10.99 7.71
CA ILE A 31 -13.21 10.29 7.05
C ILE A 31 -13.48 8.79 7.15
N ARG A 32 -13.75 8.14 6.02
CA ARG A 32 -13.90 6.68 5.94
C ARG A 32 -12.55 6.05 5.63
N PRO A 33 -11.81 5.51 6.63
CA PRO A 33 -10.40 5.17 6.44
C PRO A 33 -10.19 4.06 5.41
N ASN A 34 -11.08 3.07 5.38
CA ASN A 34 -11.03 1.97 4.43
C ASN A 34 -11.30 2.45 2.99
N GLN A 35 -12.30 3.33 2.82
CA GLN A 35 -12.61 3.88 1.50
C GLN A 35 -11.49 4.78 1.00
N ALA A 36 -10.98 5.68 1.85
CA ALA A 36 -9.85 6.55 1.53
C ALA A 36 -8.59 5.75 1.18
N ARG A 37 -8.34 4.64 1.89
CA ARG A 37 -7.24 3.72 1.58
C ARG A 37 -7.45 3.08 0.21
N SER A 38 -8.61 2.51 -0.07
CA SER A 38 -8.89 1.86 -1.35
C SER A 38 -8.80 2.84 -2.52
N THR A 39 -9.29 4.07 -2.37
CA THR A 39 -9.17 5.09 -3.43
C THR A 39 -7.73 5.50 -3.68
N ALA A 40 -6.94 5.70 -2.62
CA ALA A 40 -5.52 6.02 -2.75
C ALA A 40 -4.74 4.86 -3.39
N LEU A 41 -5.05 3.61 -3.02
CA LEU A 41 -4.47 2.43 -3.65
C LEU A 41 -4.81 2.33 -5.13
N PHE A 42 -6.05 2.63 -5.49
CA PHE A 42 -6.49 2.61 -6.88
C PHE A 42 -5.77 3.68 -7.71
N GLN A 43 -5.66 4.90 -7.18
CA GLN A 43 -4.89 5.99 -7.83
C GLN A 43 -3.42 5.59 -8.02
N LEU A 44 -2.78 5.09 -6.97
CA LEU A 44 -1.40 4.60 -7.07
C LEU A 44 -1.26 3.46 -8.07
N ALA A 45 -2.21 2.53 -8.12
CA ALA A 45 -2.17 1.41 -9.05
C ALA A 45 -2.35 1.82 -10.53
N THR A 46 -2.89 3.01 -10.81
CA THR A 46 -2.85 3.60 -12.16
C THR A 46 -1.47 4.20 -12.45
N GLU A 47 -0.86 4.86 -11.46
CA GLU A 47 0.38 5.64 -11.61
C GLU A 47 1.68 4.87 -11.45
N ILE A 48 1.65 3.66 -10.87
CA ILE A 48 2.86 2.84 -10.68
C ILE A 48 2.61 1.35 -11.00
N PRO A 49 3.62 0.62 -11.50
CA PRO A 49 3.52 -0.82 -11.73
C PRO A 49 3.21 -1.62 -10.46
N ALA A 50 2.49 -2.74 -10.60
CA ALA A 50 2.14 -3.65 -9.50
C ALA A 50 3.35 -4.12 -8.67
N ALA A 51 4.50 -4.39 -9.30
CA ALA A 51 5.70 -4.83 -8.58
C ALA A 51 6.27 -3.73 -7.67
N ILE A 52 6.23 -2.47 -8.13
CA ILE A 52 6.64 -1.31 -7.33
C ILE A 52 5.62 -1.09 -6.22
N LEU A 53 4.34 -1.18 -6.53
CA LEU A 53 3.23 -1.04 -5.58
C LEU A 53 3.27 -2.10 -4.46
N ALA A 54 3.60 -3.35 -4.81
CA ALA A 54 3.80 -4.43 -3.84
C ALA A 54 4.96 -4.12 -2.89
N ARG A 55 6.09 -3.64 -3.43
CA ARG A 55 7.27 -3.27 -2.65
C ARG A 55 7.03 -2.06 -1.75
N THR A 56 6.36 -1.02 -2.25
CA THR A 56 6.13 0.22 -1.49
C THR A 56 5.13 0.04 -0.36
N LEU A 57 4.11 -0.80 -0.57
CA LEU A 57 3.06 -1.04 0.42
C LEU A 57 3.29 -2.29 1.27
N GLY A 58 4.31 -3.09 0.94
CA GLY A 58 4.59 -4.37 1.60
C GLY A 58 3.46 -5.38 1.43
N ILE A 59 2.74 -5.34 0.31
CA ILE A 59 1.63 -6.26 0.02
C ILE A 59 2.06 -7.33 -0.99
N HIS A 60 1.34 -8.46 -1.01
CA HIS A 60 1.64 -9.54 -1.95
C HIS A 60 1.50 -9.07 -3.40
N THR A 61 2.39 -9.54 -4.29
CA THR A 61 2.40 -9.15 -5.71
C THR A 61 1.06 -9.44 -6.39
N ASP A 62 0.41 -10.57 -6.07
CA ASP A 62 -0.90 -10.90 -6.64
C ASP A 62 -1.98 -9.88 -6.26
N VAL A 63 -1.93 -9.36 -5.03
CA VAL A 63 -2.85 -8.32 -4.56
C VAL A 63 -2.59 -7.02 -5.33
N ALA A 64 -1.31 -6.66 -5.53
CA ALA A 64 -0.94 -5.50 -6.32
C ALA A 64 -1.37 -5.62 -7.81
N VAL A 65 -1.23 -6.81 -8.41
CA VAL A 65 -1.69 -7.09 -9.78
C VAL A 65 -3.21 -6.99 -9.88
N ALA A 66 -3.95 -7.50 -8.88
CA ALA A 66 -5.41 -7.35 -8.84
C ALA A 66 -5.82 -5.87 -8.79
N TRP A 67 -5.18 -5.06 -7.94
CA TRP A 67 -5.43 -3.61 -7.89
C TRP A 67 -5.08 -2.91 -9.21
N GLN A 68 -3.97 -3.27 -9.86
CA GLN A 68 -3.61 -2.71 -11.16
C GLN A 68 -4.67 -3.03 -12.24
N ARG A 69 -5.16 -4.29 -12.29
CA ARG A 69 -6.21 -4.71 -13.23
C ARG A 69 -7.51 -3.94 -13.00
N LEU A 70 -7.88 -3.73 -11.73
CA LEU A 70 -9.06 -2.93 -11.38
C LEU A 70 -8.89 -1.46 -11.76
N SER A 71 -7.65 -0.95 -11.74
CA SER A 71 -7.32 0.47 -11.96
C SER A 71 -7.03 0.85 -13.42
N ALA A 72 -7.15 -0.10 -14.34
CA ALA A 72 -6.93 0.07 -15.78
C ALA A 72 -5.60 0.77 -16.17
N GLY A 73 -4.56 0.64 -15.35
CA GLY A 73 -3.25 1.26 -15.61
C GLY A 73 -2.50 0.59 -16.77
N ASP A 74 -2.10 1.38 -17.77
CA ASP A 74 -1.32 0.91 -18.93
C ASP A 74 0.18 0.96 -18.63
N TRP A 75 0.75 -0.19 -18.30
CA TRP A 75 2.17 -0.37 -17.91
C TRP A 75 2.94 -1.31 -18.85
N THR A 76 2.51 -1.39 -20.10
CA THR A 76 3.12 -2.21 -21.16
C THR A 76 4.64 -2.00 -21.29
N SER A 77 5.11 -0.75 -21.16
CA SER A 77 6.55 -0.42 -21.21
C SER A 77 7.35 -1.01 -20.04
N TYR A 78 6.84 -0.92 -18.80
CA TYR A 78 7.49 -1.51 -17.63
C TYR A 78 7.49 -3.04 -17.69
N ALA A 79 6.40 -3.65 -18.18
CA ALA A 79 6.34 -5.09 -18.37
C ALA A 79 7.39 -5.59 -19.39
N ALA A 80 7.62 -4.83 -20.47
CA ALA A 80 8.67 -5.12 -21.45
C ALA A 80 10.07 -5.05 -20.82
N GLU A 81 10.35 -4.03 -19.99
CA GLU A 81 11.64 -3.86 -19.31
C GLU A 81 11.90 -4.92 -18.21
N VAL A 82 10.86 -5.32 -17.46
CA VAL A 82 10.99 -6.45 -16.52
C VAL A 82 11.21 -7.76 -17.27
N SER A 83 10.54 -7.94 -18.41
CA SER A 83 10.69 -9.14 -19.25
C SER A 83 12.06 -9.20 -19.93
N SER A 84 12.71 -8.07 -20.23
CA SER A 84 14.08 -8.08 -20.75
C SER A 84 15.13 -8.30 -19.66
N ARG A 85 14.87 -7.93 -18.40
CA ARG A 85 15.78 -8.20 -17.27
C ARG A 85 15.83 -9.66 -16.84
N ASN A 86 14.69 -10.35 -16.91
CA ASN A 86 14.61 -11.75 -16.48
C ASN A 86 15.34 -12.72 -17.44
N THR A 87 15.56 -12.32 -18.71
CA THR A 87 16.33 -13.11 -19.68
C THR A 87 17.83 -12.99 -19.45
N THR A 88 18.33 -11.85 -18.97
CA THR A 88 19.75 -11.65 -18.66
C THR A 88 20.22 -12.46 -17.44
N THR A 89 19.32 -12.80 -16.51
CA THR A 89 19.69 -13.51 -15.27
C THR A 89 19.84 -15.03 -15.47
N LYS A 90 19.43 -15.61 -16.61
CA LYS A 90 19.65 -17.04 -16.91
C LYS A 90 21.01 -17.34 -17.55
N GLU A 91 21.81 -16.34 -17.89
CA GLU A 91 23.06 -16.49 -18.65
C GLU A 91 24.30 -16.16 -17.78
N SER A 92 24.36 -16.63 -16.53
CA SER A 92 25.59 -16.55 -15.72
C SER A 92 25.62 -17.55 -14.56
N SER A 93 25.92 -18.81 -14.87
CA SER A 93 26.99 -19.52 -14.16
C SER A 93 27.42 -20.78 -14.92
N PRO A 94 28.72 -21.12 -14.86
CA PRO A 94 29.43 -22.04 -15.74
C PRO A 94 29.21 -23.53 -15.41
#